data_AF-K0ELP5-F1
#
_entry.id   AF-K0ELP5-F1
#
_cell.length_a   1.000
_cell.length_b   1.000
_cell.length_c   1.000
_cell.angle_alpha   90.00
_cell.angle_beta   90.00
_cell.angle_gamma   90.00
#
_symmetry.space_group_name_H-M   'P 1'
#
loop_
_entity.id
_entity.type
_entity.pdbx_description
1 polymer ?
#
loop_
_entity_poly.entity_id
_entity_poly.type
_entity_poly.pdbx_seq_one_letter_code
_entity_poly.pdbx_strand_id
1 'polypeptide(L)' 'MSTFEQLRQRVLLQAGNAGYGLVRQNRAPYGWDLVTVGGRKPVKSGSLIELDNWLAAQAASDRKSR' A
#
# COMPACT_ATOMS: atom_id res chain seq x y z
N MET A 1 15.67 -11.92 7.55
CA MET A 1 14.80 -10.96 6.81
C MET A 1 14.92 -9.61 7.50
N SER A 2 15.19 -8.52 6.77
CA SER A 2 15.38 -7.20 7.38
C SER A 2 14.04 -6.56 7.79
N THR A 3 14.06 -5.59 8.71
CA THR A 3 12.87 -4.81 9.12
C THR A 3 12.17 -4.18 7.92
N PHE A 4 12.93 -3.72 6.93
CA PHE A 4 12.39 -3.17 5.69
C PHE A 4 11.61 -4.21 4.88
N GLU A 5 12.17 -5.40 4.69
CA GLU A 5 11.49 -6.47 3.93
C GLU A 5 10.23 -6.95 4.66
N GLN A 6 10.26 -7.01 6.00
CA GLN A 6 9.07 -7.34 6.79
C GLN A 6 7.95 -6.30 6.60
N LEU A 7 8.29 -5.01 6.66
CA LEU A 7 7.33 -3.94 6.40
C LEU A 7 6.79 -4.01 4.97
N ARG A 8 7.67 -4.20 3.98
CA ARG A 8 7.28 -4.33 2.57
C ARG A 8 6.31 -5.50 2.36
N GLN A 9 6.59 -6.66 2.93
CA GLN A 9 5.73 -7.83 2.79
C GLN A 9 4.38 -7.61 3.50
N ARG A 10 4.37 -6.95 4.67
CA ARG A 10 3.14 -6.57 5.35
C ARG A 10 2.27 -5.66 4.48
N VAL A 11 2.84 -4.59 3.94
CA VAL A 11 2.11 -3.64 3.07
C VAL A 11 1.59 -4.35 1.83
N LEU A 12 2.41 -5.22 1.21
CA LEU A 12 1.99 -5.99 0.04
C LEU A 12 0.77 -6.88 0.34
N LEU A 13 0.77 -7.59 1.47
CA LEU A 13 -0.34 -8.44 1.87
C LEU A 13 -1.60 -7.61 2.19
N GLN A 14 -1.46 -6.51 2.93
CA GLN A 14 -2.59 -5.62 3.21
C GLN A 14 -3.17 -4.99 1.94
N ALA A 15 -2.31 -4.53 1.03
CA ALA A 15 -2.69 -4.00 -0.27
C ALA A 15 -3.49 -5.03 -1.06
N GLY A 16 -2.98 -6.27 -1.15
CA GLY A 16 -3.67 -7.37 -1.84
C GLY A 16 -5.04 -7.67 -1.24
N ASN A 17 -5.15 -7.71 0.09
CA ASN A 17 -6.43 -7.89 0.78
C ASN A 17 -7.44 -6.76 0.51
N ALA A 18 -6.96 -5.55 0.24
CA ALA A 18 -7.76 -4.39 -0.11
C ALA A 18 -7.98 -4.21 -1.63
N GLY A 19 -7.49 -5.13 -2.47
CA GLY A 19 -7.63 -5.07 -3.92
C GLY A 19 -6.62 -4.16 -4.65
N TYR A 20 -5.51 -3.83 -4.00
CA TYR A 20 -4.42 -3.02 -4.55
C TYR A 20 -3.16 -3.86 -4.82
N GLY A 21 -2.39 -3.46 -5.83
CA GLY A 21 -1.01 -3.86 -6.03
C GLY A 21 -0.05 -2.84 -5.43
N LEU A 22 1.13 -3.28 -5.01
CA LEU A 22 2.19 -2.43 -4.48
C LEU A 22 3.35 -2.36 -5.49
N VAL A 23 3.63 -1.18 -6.02
CA VAL A 23 4.64 -0.95 -7.06
C VAL A 23 5.72 -0.01 -6.55
N ARG A 24 6.99 -0.31 -6.81
CA ARG A 24 8.10 0.59 -6.46
C ARG A 24 8.24 1.72 -7.48
N GLN A 25 8.35 2.95 -7.02
CA GLN A 25 8.68 4.09 -7.87
C GLN A 25 10.17 4.06 -8.24
N ASN A 26 10.44 3.92 -9.54
CA ASN A 26 11.81 3.92 -10.09
C ASN A 26 12.31 5.33 -10.47
N ARG A 27 11.50 6.37 -10.24
CA ARG A 27 11.82 7.78 -10.48
C ARG A 27 11.53 8.58 -9.23
N ALA A 28 12.25 9.67 -9.04
CA ALA A 28 12.03 10.55 -7.90
C ALA A 28 10.60 11.16 -7.92
N PRO A 29 9.94 11.32 -6.76
CA PRO A 29 10.40 10.88 -5.44
C PRO A 29 10.42 9.36 -5.32
N TYR A 30 11.49 8.80 -4.73
CA TYR A 30 11.55 7.35 -4.51
C TYR A 30 10.52 6.95 -3.45
N GLY A 31 9.79 5.88 -3.73
CA GLY A 31 8.68 5.47 -2.88
C GLY A 31 7.96 4.26 -3.44
N TRP A 32 6.71 4.14 -3.04
CA TRP A 32 5.82 3.05 -3.40
C TRP A 32 4.44 3.60 -3.76
N ASP A 33 3.79 2.89 -4.66
CA ASP A 33 2.48 3.19 -5.20
C ASP A 33 1.53 2.04 -4.92
N LEU A 34 0.37 2.37 -4.36
CA LEU A 34 -0.79 1.48 -4.34
C LEU A 34 -1.59 1.72 -5.61
N VAL A 35 -1.72 0.69 -6.44
CA VAL A 35 -2.46 0.75 -7.72
C VAL A 35 -3.62 -0.22 -7.67
N THR A 36 -4.78 0.14 -8.22
CA THR A 36 -5.87 -0.84 -8.39
C THR A 36 -5.53 -1.83 -9.48
N VAL A 37 -6.14 -3.02 -9.42
CA VAL A 37 -6.08 -3.99 -10.52
C VAL A 37 -6.61 -3.33 -11.80
N GLY A 38 -5.77 -3.26 -12.84
CA GLY A 38 -6.09 -2.59 -14.11
C GLY A 38 -5.95 -1.05 -14.10
N GLY A 39 -5.66 -0.44 -12.94
CA GLY A 39 -5.45 0.99 -12.80
C GLY A 39 -4.07 1.43 -13.28
N ARG A 40 -4.01 2.43 -14.16
CA ARG A 40 -2.75 3.10 -14.54
C ARG A 40 -2.32 4.19 -13.55
N LYS A 41 -3.20 4.62 -12.66
CA LYS A 41 -2.94 5.71 -11.70
C LYS A 41 -2.85 5.15 -10.28
N PRO A 42 -1.84 5.57 -9.50
CA PRO A 42 -1.79 5.23 -8.09
C PRO A 42 -2.97 5.86 -7.33
N VAL A 43 -3.57 5.07 -6.45
CA VAL A 43 -4.58 5.50 -5.46
C VAL A 43 -3.89 6.26 -4.33
N LYS A 44 -2.70 5.80 -3.94
CA LYS A 44 -1.87 6.44 -2.93
C LYS A 44 -0.39 6.19 -3.25
N SER A 45 0.42 7.23 -3.06
CA SER A 45 1.88 7.18 -3.21
C SER A 45 2.53 7.60 -1.89
N GLY A 46 3.70 7.02 -1.58
CA GLY A 46 4.48 7.40 -0.40
C GLY A 46 5.49 6.34 0.02
N SER A 47 6.03 6.50 1.22
CA SER A 47 6.82 5.48 1.90
C SER A 47 5.96 4.29 2.31
N LEU A 48 6.59 3.12 2.56
CA LEU A 48 5.85 1.94 3.05
C LEU A 48 5.10 2.21 4.35
N ILE A 49 5.63 3.07 5.23
CA ILE A 49 4.99 3.41 6.51
C ILE A 49 3.70 4.20 6.26
N GLU A 50 3.74 5.18 5.35
CA GLU A 50 2.55 5.96 4.99
C GLU A 50 1.48 5.09 4.34
N LEU A 51 1.87 4.16 3.48
CA LEU A 51 0.95 3.23 2.84
C LEU A 51 0.34 2.25 3.84
N ASP A 52 1.12 1.72 4.78
CA ASP A 52 0.64 0.83 5.84
C ASP A 52 -0.40 1.53 6.72
N ASN A 53 -0.12 2.76 7.16
CA ASN A 53 -1.05 3.55 7.95
C ASN A 53 -2.34 3.86 7.18
N TRP A 54 -2.23 4.16 5.88
CA TRP A 54 -3.40 4.41 5.03
C TRP A 54 -4.26 3.15 4.86
N LEU A 55 -3.65 1.99 4.59
CA LEU A 55 -4.34 0.72 4.48
C LEU A 55 -5.03 0.32 5.80
N ALA A 56 -4.37 0.54 6.94
CA ALA A 56 -4.95 0.29 8.25
C ALA A 56 -6.18 1.18 8.51
N ALA A 57 -6.11 2.46 8.14
CA ALA A 57 -7.23 3.40 8.25
C ALA A 57 -8.39 3.00 7.32
N GLN A 58 -8.09 2.54 6.10
CA GLN A 58 -9.10 2.05 5.16
C GLN A 58 -9.83 0.82 5.72
N ALA A 59 -9.07 -0.18 6.21
CA ALA A 59 -9.65 -1.38 6.81
C ALA A 59 -10.47 -1.09 8.08
N ALA A 60 -10.08 -0.09 8.88
CA ALA A 60 -10.86 0.36 10.03
C ALA A 60 -12.17 1.06 9.63
N SER A 61 -12.16 1.77 8.50
CA SER A 61 -13.34 2.48 7.97
C SER A 61 -14.35 1.49 7.40
N ASP A 62 -13.89 0.52 6.61
CA ASP A 62 -14.76 -0.51 6.00
C ASP A 62 -15.50 -1.35 7.05
N ARG A 63 -14.88 -1.60 8.21
CA ARG A 63 -15.52 -2.32 9.33
C ARG A 63 -16.62 -1.52 10.03
N LYS A 64 -16.55 -0.19 10.04
CA LYS A 64 -17.58 0.66 10.65
C LYS A 64 -18.83 0.77 9.77
N SER A 65 -18.72 0.45 8.48
CA SER A 65 -19.83 0.52 7.52
C SER A 65 -20.63 -0.78 7.41
N ARG A 66 -20.37 -1.79 8.24
CA ARG A 66 -21.13 -3.04 8.34
C ARG A 66 -21.83 -3.15 9.67
#